data_AF-W2N823-F1
#
_entry.id   AF-W2N823-F1
#
_cell.length_a   1.000
_cell.length_b   1.000
_cell.length_c   1.000
_cell.angle_alpha   90.00
_cell.angle_beta   90.00
_cell.angle_gamma   90.00
#
_symmetry.space_group_name_H-M   'P 1'
#
loop_
_entity.id
_entity.type
_entity.pdbx_description
1 polymer ?
#
loop_
_entity_poly.entity_id
_entity_poly.type
_entity_poly.pdbx_seq_one_letter_code
_entity_poly.pdbx_strand_id
1 'polypeptide(L)'
;MNSEYLCLDLDSKTVSKALKATAEKAGVPASNYATHSLRIGGASALLNGKVDSLVIKILGRWVPRCYEEYPRQAAAATTGLTKRMV
;
A
#
# COMPACT_ATOMS: atom_id res chain seq x y z
N MET A 1 -22.15 -20.98 6.99
CA MET A 1 -21.53 -19.65 6.84
C MET A 1 -21.10 -19.52 5.39
N ASN A 2 -21.85 -18.77 4.58
CA ASN A 2 -21.45 -18.48 3.20
C ASN A 2 -20.24 -17.57 3.26
N SER A 3 -19.10 -18.12 2.90
CA SER A 3 -17.83 -17.44 2.97
C SER A 3 -17.58 -16.65 1.68
N GLU A 4 -18.52 -15.75 1.36
CA GLU A 4 -18.54 -14.97 0.11
C GLU A 4 -17.27 -14.12 -0.08
N TYR A 5 -16.54 -13.86 1.01
CA TYR A 5 -15.32 -13.06 1.03
C TYR A 5 -14.07 -13.84 1.46
N LEU A 6 -14.13 -15.17 1.63
CA LEU A 6 -12.88 -15.92 1.83
C LEU A 6 -12.19 -16.12 0.49
N CYS A 7 -10.99 -15.57 0.38
CA CYS A 7 -10.07 -15.83 -0.72
C CYS A 7 -9.41 -17.22 -0.61
N LEU A 8 -10.09 -18.24 -0.06
CA LEU A 8 -9.48 -19.55 0.21
C LEU A 8 -9.03 -20.26 -1.08
N ASP A 9 -9.74 -20.06 -2.19
CA ASP A 9 -9.46 -20.71 -3.48
C ASP A 9 -9.00 -19.73 -4.57
N LEU A 10 -8.62 -18.50 -4.19
CA LEU A 10 -8.14 -17.51 -5.16
C LEU A 10 -6.65 -17.66 -5.43
N ASP A 11 -6.32 -18.04 -6.66
CA ASP A 11 -4.93 -18.08 -7.10
C ASP A 11 -4.37 -16.67 -7.35
N SER A 12 -3.05 -16.53 -7.22
CA SER A 12 -2.36 -15.25 -7.36
C SER A 12 -2.51 -14.63 -8.75
N LYS A 13 -2.70 -15.42 -9.81
CA LYS A 13 -2.91 -14.92 -11.18
C LYS A 13 -4.32 -14.36 -11.32
N THR A 14 -5.34 -14.99 -10.74
CA THR A 14 -6.71 -14.46 -10.74
C THR A 14 -6.77 -13.11 -10.02
N VAL A 15 -6.14 -13.00 -8.85
CA VAL A 15 -6.05 -11.71 -8.13
C VAL A 15 -5.30 -10.67 -8.97
N SER A 16 -4.14 -11.03 -9.55
CA SER A 16 -3.36 -10.13 -10.40
C SER A 16 -4.15 -9.65 -11.62
N LYS A 17 -4.90 -10.53 -12.28
CA LYS A 17 -5.76 -10.19 -13.41
C LYS A 17 -6.87 -9.22 -13.03
N ALA A 18 -7.54 -9.45 -11.90
CA ALA A 18 -8.58 -8.56 -11.40
C ALA A 18 -8.04 -7.16 -11.05
N LEU A 19 -6.84 -7.09 -10.43
CA LEU A 19 -6.18 -5.82 -10.13
C LEU A 19 -5.83 -5.05 -11.41
N LYS A 20 -5.27 -5.72 -12.41
CA LYS A 20 -4.94 -5.09 -13.69
C LYS A 20 -6.17 -4.58 -14.44
N ALA A 21 -7.23 -5.39 -14.49
CA ALA A 21 -8.50 -4.95 -15.09
C ALA A 21 -9.09 -3.73 -14.36
N THR A 22 -8.90 -3.64 -13.04
CA THR A 22 -9.32 -2.47 -12.25
C THR A 22 -8.47 -1.24 -12.58
N ALA A 23 -7.16 -1.40 -12.73
CA ALA A 23 -6.25 -0.33 -13.16
C ALA A 23 -6.62 0.21 -14.55
N GLU A 24 -6.90 -0.67 -15.51
CA GLU A 24 -7.35 -0.27 -16.86
C GLU A 24 -8.66 0.53 -16.82
N LYS A 25 -9.64 0.07 -16.04
CA LYS A 25 -10.92 0.78 -15.84
C LYS A 25 -10.74 2.14 -15.18
N ALA A 26 -9.73 2.29 -14.32
CA ALA A 26 -9.38 3.56 -13.69
C ALA A 26 -8.53 4.48 -14.60
N GLY A 27 -8.20 4.06 -15.82
CA GLY A 27 -7.42 4.85 -16.78
C GLY A 27 -5.92 4.93 -16.45
N VAL A 28 -5.40 4.01 -15.62
CA VAL A 28 -3.99 3.99 -15.24
C VAL A 28 -3.26 2.77 -15.84
N PRO A 29 -1.95 2.86 -16.13
CA PRO A 29 -1.23 1.76 -16.77
C PRO A 29 -1.21 0.49 -15.92
N ALA A 30 -1.86 -0.57 -16.38
CA ALA A 30 -1.96 -1.84 -15.64
C ALA A 30 -0.59 -2.48 -15.31
N SER A 31 0.44 -2.20 -16.12
CA SER A 31 1.81 -2.63 -15.87
C SER A 31 2.38 -2.12 -14.54
N ASN A 32 1.87 -1.00 -14.05
CA ASN A 32 2.33 -0.38 -12.81
C ASN A 32 1.62 -0.93 -11.58
N TYR A 33 0.57 -1.75 -11.76
CA TYR A 33 -0.28 -2.24 -10.67
C TYR A 33 -0.18 -3.77 -10.52
N ALA A 34 0.28 -4.16 -9.34
CA ALA A 34 0.30 -5.53 -8.83
C ALA A 34 -0.03 -5.53 -7.32
N THR A 35 -0.24 -6.70 -6.72
CA THR A 35 -0.50 -6.84 -5.28
C THR A 35 0.54 -6.11 -4.42
N HIS A 36 1.82 -6.19 -4.79
CA HIS A 36 2.90 -5.50 -4.09
C HIS A 36 2.82 -3.97 -4.21
N SER A 37 2.46 -3.45 -5.40
CA SER A 37 2.30 -2.01 -5.62
C SER A 37 1.18 -1.41 -4.74
N LEU A 38 0.09 -2.14 -4.52
CA LEU A 38 -1.00 -1.69 -3.64
C LEU A 38 -0.56 -1.65 -2.19
N ARG A 39 0.28 -2.61 -1.77
CA ARG A 39 0.86 -2.61 -0.43
C ARG A 39 1.78 -1.41 -0.21
N ILE A 40 2.62 -1.08 -1.19
CA ILE A 40 3.44 0.15 -1.20
C ILE A 40 2.55 1.40 -1.15
N GLY A 41 1.50 1.45 -1.97
CA GLY A 41 0.56 2.57 -2.03
C GLY A 41 -0.17 2.78 -0.70
N GLY A 42 -0.67 1.71 -0.08
CA GLY A 42 -1.34 1.75 1.23
C GLY A 42 -0.41 2.24 2.34
N ALA A 43 0.82 1.72 2.38
CA ALA A 43 1.85 2.20 3.30
C ALA A 43 2.15 3.70 3.12
N SER A 44 2.29 4.14 1.86
CA SER A 44 2.54 5.55 1.52
C SER A 44 1.37 6.45 1.92
N ALA A 45 0.13 5.99 1.72
CA ALA A 45 -1.08 6.72 2.10
C ALA A 45 -1.19 6.88 3.61
N LEU A 46 -0.92 5.81 4.38
CA LEU A 46 -0.90 5.87 5.85
C LEU A 46 0.19 6.82 6.36
N LEU A 47 1.39 6.77 5.77
CA LEU A 47 2.47 7.69 6.14
C LEU A 47 2.08 9.15 5.87
N ASN A 48 1.50 9.43 4.69
CA ASN A 48 1.04 10.78 4.34
C ASN A 48 -0.10 11.26 5.27
N GLY A 49 -0.93 10.34 5.76
CA GLY A 49 -1.94 10.59 6.78
C GLY A 49 -1.38 10.84 8.19
N LYS A 50 -0.05 10.88 8.36
CA LYS A 50 0.64 11.06 9.65
C LYS A 50 0.29 9.97 10.68
N VAL A 51 -0.07 8.78 10.19
CA VAL A 51 -0.28 7.61 11.05
C VAL A 51 1.05 7.18 11.63
N ASP A 52 1.05 6.80 12.91
CA ASP A 52 2.23 6.35 13.62
C ASP A 52 2.89 5.14 12.94
N SER A 53 4.22 5.13 12.85
CA SER A 53 4.97 4.12 12.12
C SER A 53 4.81 2.71 12.70
N LEU A 54 4.57 2.57 14.01
CA LEU A 54 4.29 1.30 14.66
C LEU A 54 2.93 0.75 14.21
N VAL A 55 1.94 1.62 14.06
CA VAL A 55 0.61 1.23 13.54
C VAL A 55 0.72 0.77 12.09
N ILE A 56 1.47 1.48 11.24
CA ILE A 56 1.72 1.06 9.84
C ILE A 56 2.45 -0.30 9.83
N LYS A 57 3.41 -0.52 10.74
CA LYS A 57 4.14 -1.78 10.87
C LYS A 57 3.25 -2.96 11.25
N ILE A 58 2.33 -2.77 12.21
CA ILE A 58 1.38 -3.80 12.63
C ILE A 58 0.40 -4.11 11.49
N LEU A 59 -0.20 -3.10 10.87
CA LEU A 59 -1.15 -3.27 9.76
C LEU A 59 -0.50 -3.93 8.54
N GLY A 60 0.75 -3.56 8.28
CA GLY A 60 1.56 -4.16 7.23
C GLY A 60 2.08 -5.55 7.55
N ARG A 61 1.99 -6.05 8.80
CA ARG A 61 2.63 -7.30 9.25
C ARG A 61 4.12 -7.36 8.88
N TRP A 62 4.83 -6.26 9.11
CA TRP A 62 6.25 -6.16 8.79
C TRP A 62 7.11 -6.63 9.96
N VAL A 63 7.99 -7.60 9.71
CA VAL A 63 8.83 -8.22 10.75
C VAL A 63 10.11 -7.40 11.00
N PRO A 64 10.85 -6.91 9.97
CA PRO A 64 11.96 -5.94 10.14
C PRO A 64 11.56 -4.50 9.75
N ARG A 65 12.46 -3.53 9.95
CA ARG A 65 12.34 -2.12 9.47
C ARG A 65 12.33 -1.96 7.93
N CYS A 66 12.35 -3.05 7.16
CA CYS A 66 12.31 -3.04 5.69
C CYS A 66 11.17 -2.22 5.08
N TYR A 67 10.17 -1.90 5.89
CA TYR A 67 9.07 -1.07 5.48
C TYR A 67 9.38 0.41 5.30
N GLU A 68 10.45 0.91 5.89
CA GLU A 68 10.84 2.32 5.79
C GLU A 68 11.22 2.69 4.34
N GLU A 69 11.56 1.69 3.51
CA GLU A 69 11.86 1.85 2.08
C GLU A 69 10.60 1.89 1.19
N TYR A 70 9.44 1.47 1.72
CA TYR A 70 8.21 1.35 0.93
C TYR A 70 7.52 2.69 0.70
N PRO A 71 7.38 3.57 1.70
CA PRO A 71 6.77 4.86 1.50
C PRO A 71 7.57 5.69 0.50
N ARG A 72 6.96 5.97 -0.65
CA ARG A 72 7.40 7.10 -1.48
C ARG A 72 6.94 8.36 -0.74
N GLN A 73 7.87 9.04 -0.08
CA GLN A 73 7.60 10.31 0.60
C GLN A 73 6.91 11.27 -0.36
N ALA A 74 5.63 11.54 -0.12
CA ALA A 74 4.93 12.60 -0.81
C ALA A 74 5.49 13.95 -0.34
N ALA A 75 5.59 14.94 -1.22
CA ALA A 75 5.98 16.31 -0.84
C ALA A 75 5.08 16.89 0.27
N ALA A 76 3.82 16.43 0.36
CA ALA A 76 2.91 16.76 1.45
C ALA A 76 3.40 16.22 2.81
N ALA A 77 4.05 15.06 2.84
CA ALA A 77 4.56 14.44 4.07
C ALA A 77 5.78 15.19 4.63
N THR A 78 6.50 15.96 3.80
CA THR A 78 7.66 16.75 4.23
C THR A 78 7.32 18.19 4.63
N THR A 79 6.08 18.62 4.40
CA THR A 79 5.64 19.98 4.69
C THR A 79 5.68 20.26 6.20
N GLY A 80 6.49 21.24 6.60
CA GLY A 80 6.64 21.64 8.01
C GLY A 80 7.61 20.80 8.84
N LEU A 81 8.27 19.79 8.26
CA LEU A 81 9.33 19.03 8.94
C LEU A 81 10.52 19.92 9.31
N THR A 82 10.86 20.91 8.47
CA THR A 82 11.95 21.86 8.74
C THR A 82 11.75 22.64 10.04
N LYS A 83 10.50 22.88 10.47
CA LYS A 83 10.18 23.55 11.74
C LYS A 83 10.33 22.64 12.96
N ARG A 84 10.57 21.34 12.75
CA ARG A 84 10.74 20.32 13.79
C ARG A 84 12.16 19.77 13.85
N MET A 85 13.04 20.21 12.95
CA MET A 85 14.47 19.94 13.03
C MET A 85 15.06 20.89 14.08
N VAL A 86 15.52 20.32 15.20
CA VAL A 86 16.30 21.02 16.25
C VAL A 86 17.78 20.83 16.00
#